data_AF-A0ABD1W1P3-F1
#
_entry.id   AF-A0ABD1W1P3-F1
#
_cell.length_a   1.000
_cell.length_b   1.000
_cell.length_c   1.000
_cell.angle_alpha   90.00
_cell.angle_beta   90.00
_cell.angle_gamma   90.00
#
_symmetry.space_group_name_H-M   'P 1'
#
loop_
_entity.id
_entity.type
_entity.pdbx_description
1 polymer ?
#
loop_
_entity_poly.entity_id
_entity_poly.type
_entity_poly.pdbx_seq_one_letter_code
_entity_poly.pdbx_strand_id
1 'polypeptide(L)'
;MGRRNMSNFAPVEEIGEAIFLTNIEGRIPDDFPEGVYIRNGSNPLFGGLLSAVSLFGRTSEIWVEGEGMLHALYLSKSSGGSNWNVIYNNKYVGTDTFLLEKERKKPAFLPAVEGDPLAVLSSFVLNMLRFGIPNKHMSNTNVFEHSGKLYSIAENYVPQEIDILTLRTLGNWDLNGAWTRPFTSHPKYEKEEYARIGVMPRYGNAESIRWFPVVASCAFHIINCFEDGDELLVNYKVVVMACRAQESIIPGPELGLNKFEWFSRGLKHIKSFEKNGENPQDGLLFTRAYEWRLNMKTRGMKHGNLTGTQFSMDFPFINGNFVGLKNKYAYTQVVDSTASSAAGMAKYGGLAKLYFEERKLEFSLVYIVDAKQLSREAVAKIALPERVPYGFHGDFMSNIVLKI
;
A
#
# COMPACT_ATOMS: atom_id res chain seq x y z
N MET A 1 -23.08 -16.22 -24.99
CA MET A 1 -21.77 -15.84 -24.41
C MET A 1 -21.79 -16.19 -22.93
N GLY A 2 -21.10 -17.27 -22.54
CA GLY A 2 -21.13 -17.77 -21.17
C GLY A 2 -20.35 -16.83 -20.24
N ARG A 3 -20.99 -16.41 -19.15
CA ARG A 3 -20.35 -15.76 -18.00
C ARG A 3 -19.31 -16.75 -17.44
N ARG A 4 -18.04 -16.62 -17.83
CA ARG A 4 -16.93 -17.22 -17.05
C ARG A 4 -16.99 -16.64 -15.64
N ASN A 5 -16.77 -17.46 -14.62
CA ASN A 5 -16.77 -17.09 -13.21
C ASN A 5 -15.93 -15.83 -12.95
N MET A 6 -16.57 -14.65 -12.90
CA MET A 6 -15.90 -13.37 -12.64
C MET A 6 -15.43 -13.24 -11.18
N SER A 7 -15.83 -14.17 -10.28
CA SER A 7 -15.37 -14.27 -8.88
C SER A 7 -15.19 -12.89 -8.23
N ASN A 8 -13.99 -12.59 -7.72
CA ASN A 8 -13.65 -11.34 -7.05
C ASN A 8 -13.39 -10.13 -7.97
N PHE A 9 -13.54 -10.28 -9.29
CA PHE A 9 -13.43 -9.19 -10.28
C PHE A 9 -14.78 -8.81 -10.89
N ALA A 10 -15.87 -9.40 -10.37
CA ALA A 10 -17.21 -8.96 -10.72
C ALA A 10 -17.41 -7.52 -10.22
N PRO A 11 -18.08 -6.66 -11.00
CA PRO A 11 -18.37 -5.31 -10.57
C PRO A 11 -19.23 -5.29 -9.32
N VAL A 12 -18.97 -4.32 -8.46
CA VAL A 12 -19.84 -3.94 -7.36
C VAL A 12 -20.68 -2.74 -7.79
N GLU A 13 -21.99 -2.82 -7.57
CA GLU A 13 -22.91 -1.74 -7.87
C GLU A 13 -22.83 -0.62 -6.82
N GLU A 14 -23.24 0.59 -7.21
CA GLU A 14 -23.45 1.69 -6.25
C GLU A 14 -24.63 1.36 -5.34
N ILE A 15 -24.47 1.59 -4.03
CA ILE A 15 -25.53 1.35 -3.04
C ILE A 15 -26.61 2.43 -3.04
N GLY A 16 -26.44 3.50 -3.83
CA GLY A 16 -27.37 4.62 -3.95
C GLY A 16 -27.24 5.63 -2.79
N GLU A 17 -27.69 5.24 -1.59
CA GLU A 17 -27.62 6.04 -0.37
C GLU A 17 -26.70 5.42 0.68
N ALA A 18 -26.08 6.26 1.50
CA ALA A 18 -25.17 5.81 2.53
C ALA A 18 -25.90 4.95 3.59
N ILE A 19 -25.29 3.84 3.98
CA ILE A 19 -25.91 2.84 4.87
C ILE A 19 -25.31 2.95 6.26
N PHE A 20 -26.16 2.99 7.29
CA PHE A 20 -25.72 2.89 8.68
C PHE A 20 -25.39 1.43 9.04
N LEU A 21 -24.17 1.18 9.53
CA LEU A 21 -23.72 -0.16 9.90
C LEU A 21 -24.07 -0.45 11.36
N THR A 22 -24.97 -1.40 11.58
CA THR A 22 -25.40 -1.83 12.92
C THR A 22 -24.68 -3.08 13.41
N ASN A 23 -24.16 -3.92 12.49
CA ASN A 23 -23.55 -5.19 12.83
C ASN A 23 -22.02 -5.04 12.97
N ILE A 24 -21.58 -4.65 14.16
CA ILE A 24 -20.16 -4.52 14.51
C ILE A 24 -19.82 -5.63 15.52
N GLU A 25 -18.98 -6.57 15.11
CA GLU A 25 -18.42 -7.56 16.02
C GLU A 25 -17.23 -6.98 16.79
N GLY A 26 -17.26 -7.04 18.12
CA GLY A 26 -16.24 -6.46 18.99
C GLY A 26 -16.52 -4.99 19.35
N ARG A 27 -15.48 -4.25 19.75
CA ARG A 27 -15.59 -2.86 20.21
C ARG A 27 -14.51 -2.00 19.56
N ILE A 28 -14.92 -0.92 18.88
CA ILE A 28 -14.00 0.11 18.40
C ILE A 28 -13.44 0.85 19.62
N PRO A 29 -12.11 1.00 19.75
CA PRO A 29 -11.49 1.67 20.90
C PRO A 29 -12.02 3.09 21.13
N ASP A 30 -12.21 3.48 22.38
CA ASP A 30 -12.73 4.81 22.73
C ASP A 30 -11.78 5.94 22.30
N ASP A 31 -10.48 5.64 22.16
CA ASP A 31 -9.43 6.54 21.70
C ASP A 31 -9.20 6.50 20.18
N PHE A 32 -9.98 5.71 19.44
CA PHE A 32 -9.93 5.73 17.97
C PHE A 32 -10.34 7.13 17.45
N PRO A 33 -9.67 7.68 16.43
CA PRO A 33 -10.02 8.99 15.91
C PRO A 33 -11.32 8.94 15.10
N GLU A 34 -12.16 9.96 15.26
CA GLU A 34 -13.27 10.23 14.34
C GLU A 34 -12.72 10.68 12.98
N GLY A 35 -13.36 10.27 11.90
CA GLY A 35 -12.90 10.60 10.56
C GLY A 35 -13.48 9.69 9.49
N VAL A 36 -12.93 9.79 8.29
CA VAL A 36 -13.35 9.02 7.13
C VAL A 36 -12.19 8.15 6.66
N TYR A 37 -12.41 6.84 6.63
CA TYR A 37 -11.54 5.92 5.90
C TYR A 37 -12.09 5.76 4.50
N ILE A 38 -11.34 6.23 3.50
CA ILE A 38 -11.70 6.08 2.10
C ILE A 38 -10.62 5.29 1.37
N ARG A 39 -11.04 4.36 0.53
CA ARG A 39 -10.17 3.64 -0.40
C ARG A 39 -10.70 3.76 -1.82
N ASN A 40 -9.79 3.70 -2.77
CA ASN A 40 -10.10 3.57 -4.18
C ASN A 40 -9.74 2.15 -4.66
N GLY A 41 -10.29 1.74 -5.79
CA GLY A 41 -9.95 0.47 -6.41
C GLY A 41 -10.59 0.29 -7.77
N SER A 42 -9.99 -0.60 -8.57
CA SER A 42 -10.51 -1.03 -9.86
C SER A 42 -11.85 -1.74 -9.71
N ASN A 43 -12.87 -1.26 -10.42
CA ASN A 43 -14.22 -1.81 -10.47
C ASN A 43 -14.75 -1.72 -11.92
N PRO A 44 -14.66 -2.79 -12.72
CA PRO A 44 -14.95 -2.74 -14.14
C PRO A 44 -16.46 -2.73 -14.44
N LEU A 45 -16.99 -1.61 -14.92
CA LEU A 45 -18.43 -1.34 -15.12
C LEU A 45 -19.16 -2.44 -15.92
N PHE A 46 -18.50 -3.05 -16.91
CA PHE A 46 -19.09 -4.08 -17.77
C PHE A 46 -18.52 -5.49 -17.53
N GLY A 47 -17.94 -5.73 -16.36
CA GLY A 47 -17.23 -6.97 -16.03
C GLY A 47 -15.75 -6.86 -16.37
N GLY A 48 -14.91 -7.44 -15.52
CA GLY A 48 -13.45 -7.40 -15.71
C GLY A 48 -12.93 -8.45 -16.69
N LEU A 49 -11.68 -8.28 -17.09
CA LEU A 49 -10.92 -9.22 -17.93
C LEU A 49 -11.57 -9.42 -19.31
N LEU A 50 -12.16 -8.36 -19.86
CA LEU A 50 -12.70 -8.40 -21.22
C LEU A 50 -11.58 -8.66 -22.22
N SER A 51 -11.93 -9.28 -23.36
CA SER A 51 -10.96 -9.54 -24.42
C SER A 51 -11.53 -9.19 -25.77
N ALA A 52 -10.71 -8.56 -26.61
CA ALA A 52 -11.03 -8.31 -28.00
C ALA A 52 -10.21 -9.23 -28.90
N VAL A 53 -10.83 -9.74 -29.95
CA VAL A 53 -10.15 -10.53 -31.00
C VAL A 53 -10.21 -9.74 -32.29
N SER A 54 -9.08 -9.66 -32.98
CA SER A 54 -8.90 -8.97 -34.25
C SER A 54 -8.14 -9.86 -35.23
N LEU A 55 -7.97 -9.38 -36.47
CA LEU A 55 -7.11 -10.03 -37.46
C LEU A 55 -5.64 -10.11 -37.01
N PHE A 56 -5.23 -9.26 -36.07
CA PHE A 56 -3.85 -9.16 -35.57
C PHE A 56 -3.61 -9.94 -34.28
N GLY A 57 -4.60 -10.71 -33.83
CA GLY A 57 -4.55 -11.48 -32.58
C GLY A 57 -5.55 -10.98 -31.55
N ARG A 58 -5.29 -11.32 -30.28
CA ARG A 58 -6.17 -11.08 -29.13
C ARG A 58 -5.55 -10.07 -28.17
N THR A 59 -6.37 -9.15 -27.66
CA THR A 59 -6.06 -8.34 -26.47
C THR A 59 -6.98 -8.70 -25.32
N SER A 60 -6.52 -8.48 -24.09
CA SER A 60 -7.29 -8.70 -22.86
C SER A 60 -7.05 -7.56 -21.88
N GLU A 61 -8.07 -7.23 -21.09
CA GLU A 61 -7.93 -6.34 -19.94
C GLU A 61 -7.19 -7.05 -18.81
N ILE A 62 -6.38 -6.31 -18.09
CA ILE A 62 -5.82 -6.74 -16.82
C ILE A 62 -6.66 -6.22 -15.65
N TRP A 63 -6.45 -6.82 -14.48
CA TRP A 63 -7.23 -6.56 -13.27
C TRP A 63 -7.19 -5.10 -12.78
N VAL A 64 -6.22 -4.29 -13.24
CA VAL A 64 -6.09 -2.87 -12.90
C VAL A 64 -6.81 -1.93 -13.88
N GLU A 65 -7.43 -2.41 -14.96
CA GLU A 65 -8.06 -1.56 -16.00
C GLU A 65 -9.54 -1.23 -15.77
N GLY A 66 -10.08 -1.53 -14.59
CA GLY A 66 -11.44 -1.16 -14.21
C GLY A 66 -11.56 0.32 -13.81
N GLU A 67 -12.77 0.85 -13.84
CA GLU A 67 -13.05 2.21 -13.40
C GLU A 67 -12.86 2.37 -11.89
N GLY A 68 -12.51 3.57 -11.43
CA GLY A 68 -12.33 3.84 -10.01
C GLY A 68 -13.63 3.75 -9.25
N MET A 69 -13.64 2.98 -8.16
CA MET A 69 -14.73 2.93 -7.20
C MET A 69 -14.22 3.30 -5.82
N LEU A 70 -14.78 4.38 -5.30
CA LEU A 70 -14.53 4.82 -3.94
C LEU A 70 -15.40 4.01 -2.97
N HIS A 71 -14.78 3.58 -1.88
CA HIS A 71 -15.46 2.99 -0.73
C HIS A 71 -15.08 3.80 0.50
N ALA A 72 -16.06 4.41 1.16
CA ALA A 72 -15.85 5.25 2.34
C ALA A 72 -16.58 4.70 3.56
N LEU A 73 -15.88 4.69 4.70
CA LEU A 73 -16.38 4.43 6.03
C LEU A 73 -16.25 5.71 6.85
N TYR A 74 -17.36 6.27 7.28
CA TYR A 74 -17.42 7.45 8.14
C TYR A 74 -17.58 6.97 9.58
N LEU A 75 -16.66 7.36 10.45
CA LEU A 75 -16.66 7.02 11.87
C LEU A 75 -16.83 8.30 12.69
N SER A 76 -17.93 8.38 13.43
CA SER A 76 -18.16 9.46 14.38
C SER A 76 -18.71 8.91 15.69
N LYS A 77 -18.63 9.68 16.77
CA LYS A 77 -19.23 9.32 18.05
C LYS A 77 -20.68 9.78 18.11
N SER A 78 -21.52 9.02 18.80
CA SER A 78 -22.89 9.44 19.10
C SER A 78 -22.89 10.60 20.10
N SER A 79 -23.97 11.38 20.12
CA SER A 79 -24.20 12.45 21.09
C SER A 79 -24.26 11.87 22.51
N GLY A 80 -23.11 11.77 23.17
CA GLY A 80 -22.92 11.02 24.43
C GLY A 80 -21.55 10.34 24.56
N GLY A 81 -20.78 10.22 23.47
CA GLY A 81 -19.36 9.84 23.46
C GLY A 81 -19.05 8.36 23.68
N SER A 82 -20.03 7.53 24.01
CA SER A 82 -19.85 6.12 24.37
C SER A 82 -20.02 5.14 23.21
N ASN A 83 -20.75 5.51 22.15
CA ASN A 83 -21.03 4.62 21.01
C ASN A 83 -20.54 5.22 19.69
N TRP A 84 -20.15 4.35 18.76
CA TRP A 84 -19.70 4.71 17.42
C TRP A 84 -20.86 4.65 16.42
N ASN A 85 -20.99 5.72 15.63
CA ASN A 85 -21.78 5.76 14.41
C ASN A 85 -20.86 5.44 13.24
N VAL A 86 -21.14 4.35 12.54
CA VAL A 86 -20.36 3.93 11.36
C VAL A 86 -21.27 3.93 10.15
N ILE A 87 -20.93 4.73 9.14
CA ILE A 87 -21.69 4.84 7.89
C ILE A 87 -20.81 4.37 6.74
N TYR A 88 -21.37 3.60 5.81
CA TYR A 88 -20.68 3.15 4.61
C TYR A 88 -21.31 3.75 3.37
N ASN A 89 -20.48 4.18 2.42
CA ASN A 89 -20.91 4.61 1.09
C ASN A 89 -19.94 4.12 0.01
N ASN A 90 -20.42 3.91 -1.21
CA ASN A 90 -19.58 3.63 -2.37
C ASN A 90 -20.05 4.39 -3.61
N LYS A 91 -19.10 4.78 -4.47
CA LYS A 91 -19.40 5.53 -5.69
C LYS A 91 -18.34 5.38 -6.76
N TYR A 92 -18.75 5.31 -8.02
CA TYR A 92 -17.80 5.41 -9.12
C TYR A 92 -17.21 6.82 -9.21
N VAL A 93 -15.94 6.89 -9.58
CA VAL A 93 -15.29 8.14 -9.95
C VAL A 93 -15.79 8.53 -11.33
N GLY A 94 -16.44 9.69 -11.41
CA GLY A 94 -17.05 10.25 -12.61
C GLY A 94 -16.04 10.77 -13.62
N THR A 95 -15.16 9.91 -14.14
CA THR A 95 -14.26 10.27 -15.24
C THR A 95 -15.02 10.39 -16.55
N ASP A 96 -14.51 11.18 -17.49
CA ASP A 96 -15.17 11.41 -18.79
C ASP A 96 -15.41 10.09 -19.55
N THR A 97 -14.45 9.17 -19.49
CA THR A 97 -14.56 7.85 -20.14
C THR A 97 -15.59 6.95 -19.45
N PHE A 98 -15.69 6.99 -18.12
CA PHE A 98 -16.72 6.27 -17.37
C PHE A 98 -18.12 6.79 -17.72
N LEU A 99 -18.31 8.11 -17.72
CA LEU A 99 -19.61 8.73 -18.03
C LEU A 99 -20.06 8.37 -19.45
N LEU A 100 -19.14 8.43 -20.43
CA LEU A 100 -19.37 8.03 -21.81
C LEU A 100 -19.83 6.57 -21.92
N GLU A 101 -19.13 5.66 -21.25
CA GLU A 101 -19.42 4.23 -21.29
C GLU A 101 -20.73 3.89 -20.57
N LYS A 102 -20.99 4.54 -19.43
CA LYS A 102 -22.25 4.43 -18.68
C LYS A 102 -23.45 4.89 -19.52
N GLU A 103 -23.33 6.00 -20.24
CA GLU A 103 -24.37 6.49 -21.15
C GLU A 103 -24.63 5.51 -22.29
N ARG A 104 -23.56 4.97 -22.90
CA ARG A 104 -23.65 4.03 -24.02
C ARG A 104 -24.14 2.63 -23.63
N LYS A 105 -24.08 2.28 -22.34
CA LYS A 105 -24.43 0.96 -21.78
C LYS A 105 -23.65 -0.19 -22.45
N LYS A 106 -22.44 0.09 -22.92
CA LYS A 106 -21.52 -0.91 -23.50
C LYS A 106 -20.07 -0.42 -23.43
N PRO A 107 -19.08 -1.35 -23.41
CA PRO A 107 -17.68 -1.00 -23.55
C PRO A 107 -17.43 -0.21 -24.85
N ALA A 108 -16.63 0.85 -24.76
CA ALA A 108 -16.25 1.71 -25.87
C ALA A 108 -14.76 1.57 -26.21
N PHE A 109 -13.91 1.39 -25.20
CA PHE A 109 -12.46 1.23 -25.36
C PHE A 109 -12.07 -0.23 -25.59
N LEU A 110 -11.14 -0.45 -26.53
CA LEU A 110 -10.51 -1.75 -26.71
C LEU A 110 -9.39 -1.96 -25.68
N PRO A 111 -9.20 -3.17 -25.13
CA PRO A 111 -8.07 -3.45 -24.25
C PRO A 111 -6.76 -3.27 -25.02
N ALA A 112 -5.84 -2.48 -24.46
CA ALA A 112 -4.58 -2.09 -25.11
C ALA A 112 -3.36 -2.21 -24.19
N VAL A 113 -3.48 -2.94 -23.08
CA VAL A 113 -2.37 -3.20 -22.15
C VAL A 113 -1.78 -4.58 -22.33
N GLU A 114 -2.61 -5.62 -22.44
CA GLU A 114 -2.16 -7.01 -22.61
C GLU A 114 -2.71 -7.65 -23.90
N GLY A 115 -1.88 -8.44 -24.57
CA GLY A 115 -2.27 -9.21 -25.75
C GLY A 115 -1.15 -9.47 -26.73
N ASP A 116 -1.50 -9.99 -27.89
CA ASP A 116 -0.59 -10.14 -29.01
C ASP A 116 -0.07 -8.75 -29.45
N PRO A 117 1.25 -8.56 -29.69
CA PRO A 117 1.83 -7.24 -29.89
C PRO A 117 1.15 -6.40 -30.98
N LEU A 118 0.80 -7.00 -32.12
CA LEU A 118 0.12 -6.30 -33.21
C LEU A 118 -1.35 -5.98 -32.87
N ALA A 119 -2.02 -6.83 -32.10
CA ALA A 119 -3.37 -6.57 -31.62
C ALA A 119 -3.38 -5.41 -30.60
N VAL A 120 -2.41 -5.38 -29.68
CA VAL A 120 -2.23 -4.30 -28.71
C VAL A 120 -1.98 -2.96 -29.42
N LEU A 121 -1.03 -2.93 -30.36
CA LEU A 121 -0.76 -1.73 -31.16
C LEU A 121 -2.01 -1.26 -31.94
N SER A 122 -2.76 -2.20 -32.53
CA SER A 122 -3.98 -1.89 -33.27
C SER A 122 -5.08 -1.32 -32.37
N SER A 123 -5.30 -1.91 -31.19
CA SER A 123 -6.24 -1.40 -30.19
C SER A 123 -5.87 0.01 -29.74
N PHE A 124 -4.58 0.26 -29.49
CA PHE A 124 -4.07 1.58 -29.13
C PHE A 124 -4.39 2.62 -30.21
N VAL A 125 -4.07 2.34 -31.47
CA VAL A 125 -4.34 3.26 -32.60
C VAL A 125 -5.84 3.48 -32.78
N LEU A 126 -6.66 2.43 -32.69
CA LEU A 126 -8.11 2.55 -32.84
C LEU A 126 -8.75 3.37 -31.71
N ASN A 127 -8.31 3.20 -30.46
CA ASN A 127 -8.76 4.03 -29.35
C ASN A 127 -8.36 5.50 -29.58
N MET A 128 -7.11 5.75 -29.99
CA MET A 128 -6.64 7.09 -30.34
C MET A 128 -7.48 7.74 -31.45
N LEU A 129 -7.81 7.02 -32.52
CA LEU A 129 -8.62 7.54 -33.63
C LEU A 129 -10.08 7.83 -33.22
N ARG A 130 -10.65 7.03 -32.31
CA ARG A 130 -12.05 7.15 -31.88
C ARG A 130 -12.26 8.20 -30.81
N PHE A 131 -11.31 8.35 -29.89
CA PHE A 131 -11.48 9.10 -28.65
C PHE A 131 -10.38 10.14 -28.39
N GLY A 132 -9.31 10.16 -29.18
CA GLY A 132 -8.15 11.03 -28.97
C GLY A 132 -7.22 10.58 -27.84
N ILE A 133 -7.52 9.45 -27.18
CA ILE A 133 -6.77 8.90 -26.06
C ILE A 133 -6.66 7.37 -26.20
N PRO A 134 -5.57 6.74 -25.70
CA PRO A 134 -5.31 5.33 -25.97
C PRO A 134 -6.01 4.39 -24.99
N ASN A 135 -6.31 4.85 -23.77
CA ASN A 135 -6.85 4.05 -22.67
C ASN A 135 -7.91 4.86 -21.91
N LYS A 136 -8.79 4.15 -21.18
CA LYS A 136 -9.79 4.75 -20.28
C LYS A 136 -9.11 5.58 -19.18
N HIS A 137 -9.75 6.66 -18.74
CA HIS A 137 -9.33 7.37 -17.53
C HIS A 137 -9.82 6.59 -16.31
N MET A 138 -8.91 5.82 -15.71
CA MET A 138 -9.27 4.83 -14.70
C MET A 138 -9.62 5.48 -13.36
N SER A 139 -8.77 6.41 -12.90
CA SER A 139 -8.86 7.03 -11.57
C SER A 139 -9.15 6.04 -10.44
N ASN A 140 -8.46 4.90 -10.44
CA ASN A 140 -8.76 3.75 -9.59
C ASN A 140 -7.61 3.39 -8.62
N THR A 141 -6.49 4.11 -8.69
CA THR A 141 -5.23 3.67 -8.11
C THR A 141 -5.07 4.17 -6.68
N ASN A 142 -5.39 5.45 -6.43
CA ASN A 142 -5.27 6.02 -5.10
C ASN A 142 -6.34 7.09 -4.83
N VAL A 143 -6.48 7.45 -3.56
CA VAL A 143 -7.25 8.59 -3.06
C VAL A 143 -6.41 9.33 -2.02
N PHE A 144 -6.31 10.65 -2.13
CA PHE A 144 -5.51 11.46 -1.21
C PHE A 144 -6.17 12.80 -0.91
N GLU A 145 -5.84 13.37 0.25
CA GLU A 145 -6.24 14.72 0.64
C GLU A 145 -5.10 15.70 0.32
N HIS A 146 -5.45 16.86 -0.22
CA HIS A 146 -4.54 17.97 -0.41
C HIS A 146 -5.28 19.31 -0.35
N SER A 147 -4.84 20.22 0.53
CA SER A 147 -5.40 21.57 0.69
C SER A 147 -6.90 21.59 1.03
N GLY A 148 -7.33 20.68 1.92
CA GLY A 148 -8.71 20.53 2.38
C GLY A 148 -9.64 19.84 1.38
N LYS A 149 -9.10 19.32 0.28
CA LYS A 149 -9.84 18.68 -0.82
C LYS A 149 -9.38 17.25 -1.00
N LEU A 150 -10.30 16.38 -1.41
CA LEU A 150 -10.03 14.98 -1.67
C LEU A 150 -9.89 14.74 -3.16
N TYR A 151 -8.94 13.90 -3.56
CA TYR A 151 -8.69 13.60 -4.96
C TYR A 151 -8.57 12.10 -5.18
N SER A 152 -9.17 11.62 -6.26
CA SER A 152 -8.95 10.28 -6.81
C SER A 152 -7.95 10.37 -7.96
N ILE A 153 -7.07 9.38 -8.11
CA ILE A 153 -6.02 9.43 -9.12
C ILE A 153 -5.69 8.05 -9.69
N ALA A 154 -5.24 8.04 -10.95
CA ALA A 154 -4.55 6.94 -11.59
C ALA A 154 -3.40 7.46 -12.48
N GLU A 155 -2.42 6.61 -12.71
CA GLU A 155 -1.16 6.83 -13.45
C GLU A 155 -1.31 7.55 -14.79
N ASN A 156 -2.45 7.33 -15.45
CA ASN A 156 -2.65 7.65 -16.84
C ASN A 156 -3.44 8.94 -17.08
N TYR A 157 -3.85 9.65 -16.02
CA TYR A 157 -4.65 10.86 -16.16
C TYR A 157 -4.43 11.86 -14.99
N VAL A 158 -5.03 13.05 -15.11
CA VAL A 158 -5.04 14.05 -14.03
C VAL A 158 -5.97 13.59 -12.89
N PRO A 159 -5.76 14.03 -11.64
CA PRO A 159 -6.63 13.68 -10.52
C PRO A 159 -8.05 14.23 -10.68
N GLN A 160 -9.03 13.57 -10.06
CA GLN A 160 -10.42 14.00 -9.97
C GLN A 160 -10.70 14.47 -8.55
N GLU A 161 -11.17 15.70 -8.38
CA GLU A 161 -11.63 16.21 -7.09
C GLU A 161 -12.94 15.52 -6.68
N ILE A 162 -13.00 15.10 -5.42
CA ILE A 162 -14.09 14.32 -4.84
C ILE A 162 -14.67 15.08 -3.65
N ASP A 163 -15.99 15.21 -3.62
CA ASP A 163 -16.70 15.66 -2.43
C ASP A 163 -16.67 14.54 -1.36
N ILE A 164 -16.01 14.79 -0.23
CA ILE A 164 -15.76 13.77 0.79
C ILE A 164 -17.03 13.26 1.47
N LEU A 165 -18.14 14.00 1.43
CA LEU A 165 -19.40 13.62 2.10
C LEU A 165 -20.30 12.79 1.19
N THR A 166 -20.34 13.13 -0.09
CA THR A 166 -21.25 12.56 -1.09
C THR A 166 -20.56 11.62 -2.07
N LEU A 167 -19.23 11.56 -2.03
CA LEU A 167 -18.34 10.87 -2.97
C LEU A 167 -18.54 11.28 -4.44
N ARG A 168 -19.19 12.43 -4.69
CA ARG A 168 -19.40 12.92 -6.06
C ARG A 168 -18.10 13.46 -6.62
N THR A 169 -17.81 13.12 -7.87
CA THR A 169 -16.73 13.77 -8.63
C THR A 169 -17.13 15.19 -8.99
N LEU A 170 -16.31 16.16 -8.58
CA LEU A 170 -16.52 17.58 -8.82
C LEU A 170 -15.90 18.05 -10.14
N GLY A 171 -14.74 17.49 -10.51
CA GLY A 171 -14.06 17.81 -11.77
C GLY A 171 -12.61 17.32 -11.79
N ASN A 172 -11.93 17.55 -12.91
CA ASN A 172 -10.51 17.29 -13.05
C ASN A 172 -9.70 18.40 -12.35
N TRP A 173 -8.62 18.03 -11.66
CA TRP A 173 -7.70 18.95 -11.01
C TRP A 173 -6.45 19.14 -11.87
N ASP A 174 -6.42 20.25 -12.61
CA ASP A 174 -5.36 20.61 -13.56
C ASP A 174 -4.49 21.80 -13.09
N LEU A 175 -4.58 22.14 -11.79
CA LEU A 175 -3.90 23.29 -11.18
C LEU A 175 -4.20 24.62 -11.92
N ASN A 176 -5.45 24.87 -12.29
CA ASN A 176 -5.88 26.04 -13.06
C ASN A 176 -5.16 26.15 -14.42
N GLY A 177 -4.98 25.00 -15.08
CA GLY A 177 -4.27 24.88 -16.35
C GLY A 177 -2.74 24.88 -16.24
N ALA A 178 -2.16 24.98 -15.05
CA ALA A 178 -0.71 24.90 -14.86
C ALA A 178 -0.16 23.47 -15.07
N TRP A 179 -1.02 22.44 -15.04
CA TRP A 179 -0.62 21.06 -15.21
C TRP A 179 -1.63 20.24 -16.02
N THR A 180 -1.23 19.79 -17.21
CA THR A 180 -2.10 19.07 -18.16
C THR A 180 -1.59 17.66 -18.51
N ARG A 181 -0.66 17.13 -17.71
CA ARG A 181 0.01 15.86 -18.00
C ARG A 181 -0.38 14.77 -16.99
N PRO A 182 -0.25 13.49 -17.35
CA PRO A 182 -0.41 12.39 -16.40
C PRO A 182 0.49 12.58 -15.18
N PHE A 183 -0.03 12.23 -14.01
CA PHE A 183 0.71 12.25 -12.76
C PHE A 183 1.19 10.82 -12.48
N THR A 184 2.48 10.64 -12.22
CA THR A 184 3.06 9.30 -12.03
C THR A 184 2.41 8.54 -10.87
N SER A 185 2.20 7.24 -11.01
CA SER A 185 1.75 6.33 -9.95
C SER A 185 2.47 4.97 -9.87
N HIS A 186 3.58 4.74 -10.60
CA HIS A 186 4.85 4.08 -10.18
C HIS A 186 5.63 3.45 -11.39
N PRO A 187 6.98 3.46 -11.42
CA PRO A 187 7.81 3.24 -12.63
C PRO A 187 8.29 1.78 -12.93
N LYS A 188 8.88 1.59 -14.14
CA LYS A 188 9.32 0.32 -14.78
C LYS A 188 10.51 -0.40 -14.11
N TYR A 189 10.55 -1.74 -14.29
CA TYR A 189 11.58 -2.67 -13.80
C TYR A 189 12.57 -3.10 -14.89
N GLU A 190 13.85 -3.16 -14.53
CA GLU A 190 14.98 -3.66 -15.35
C GLU A 190 15.75 -4.71 -14.52
N LYS A 191 16.06 -5.88 -15.10
CA LYS A 191 16.60 -7.04 -14.36
C LYS A 191 18.12 -7.06 -14.27
N GLU A 192 18.81 -6.38 -15.18
CA GLU A 192 20.27 -6.51 -15.34
C GLU A 192 21.06 -5.26 -14.90
N GLU A 193 20.38 -4.23 -14.38
CA GLU A 193 21.01 -3.04 -13.79
C GLU A 193 20.82 -2.90 -12.28
N TYR A 194 21.67 -2.07 -11.69
CA TYR A 194 21.75 -1.71 -10.29
C TYR A 194 20.57 -0.81 -9.90
N ALA A 195 19.72 -1.28 -8.98
CA ALA A 195 18.64 -0.48 -8.41
C ALA A 195 19.22 0.66 -7.56
N ARG A 196 18.59 1.83 -7.59
CA ARG A 196 19.03 3.02 -6.87
C ARG A 196 17.86 3.78 -6.26
N ILE A 197 18.09 4.41 -5.12
CA ILE A 197 17.22 5.46 -4.58
C ILE A 197 17.89 6.81 -4.86
N GLY A 198 17.17 7.71 -5.54
CA GLY A 198 17.61 9.07 -5.79
C GLY A 198 17.01 10.03 -4.77
N VAL A 199 17.84 10.81 -4.09
CA VAL A 199 17.40 11.91 -3.22
C VAL A 199 17.68 13.23 -3.94
N MET A 200 16.60 13.91 -4.36
CA MET A 200 16.68 15.22 -4.99
C MET A 200 16.31 16.31 -3.97
N PRO A 201 17.17 17.31 -3.74
CA PRO A 201 16.79 18.51 -3.00
C PRO A 201 15.55 19.16 -3.64
N ARG A 202 14.60 19.61 -2.83
CA ARG A 202 13.31 20.18 -3.32
C ARG A 202 13.50 21.38 -4.25
N TYR A 203 14.57 22.16 -4.04
CA TYR A 203 14.94 23.32 -4.86
C TYR A 203 16.15 23.06 -5.77
N GLY A 204 16.51 21.78 -5.94
CA GLY A 204 17.59 21.36 -6.80
C GLY A 204 17.15 21.14 -8.25
N ASN A 205 18.07 20.59 -9.04
CA ASN A 205 17.83 20.14 -10.41
C ASN A 205 18.29 18.67 -10.57
N ALA A 206 18.19 18.12 -11.78
CA ALA A 206 18.58 16.72 -12.04
C ALA A 206 20.04 16.40 -11.67
N GLU A 207 20.96 17.37 -11.77
CA GLU A 207 22.37 17.20 -11.42
C GLU A 207 22.60 17.15 -9.90
N SER A 208 21.65 17.67 -9.12
CA SER A 208 21.73 17.67 -7.66
C SER A 208 21.28 16.36 -7.00
N ILE A 209 20.78 15.40 -7.79
CA ILE A 209 20.31 14.12 -7.28
C ILE A 209 21.48 13.32 -6.70
N ARG A 210 21.31 12.86 -5.47
CA ARG A 210 22.22 11.91 -4.83
C ARG A 210 21.66 10.50 -4.97
N TRP A 211 22.41 9.65 -5.66
CA TRP A 211 22.03 8.26 -5.91
C TRP A 211 22.65 7.32 -4.88
N PHE A 212 21.82 6.46 -4.29
CA PHE A 212 22.22 5.42 -3.36
C PHE A 212 21.94 4.05 -3.98
N PRO A 213 22.95 3.19 -4.16
CA PRO A 213 22.72 1.84 -4.66
C PRO A 213 21.91 1.03 -3.63
N VAL A 214 20.96 0.25 -4.11
CA VAL A 214 20.14 -0.67 -3.31
C VAL A 214 20.05 -2.03 -3.99
N VAL A 215 19.76 -3.06 -3.21
CA VAL A 215 19.51 -4.40 -3.75
C VAL A 215 18.25 -4.36 -4.60
N ALA A 216 18.33 -4.88 -5.82
CA ALA A 216 17.19 -5.00 -6.73
C ALA A 216 16.02 -5.71 -6.01
N SER A 217 14.86 -5.07 -6.03
CA SER A 217 13.64 -5.55 -5.40
C SER A 217 12.46 -4.70 -5.85
N CYS A 218 11.25 -5.15 -5.56
CA CYS A 218 10.05 -4.36 -5.81
C CYS A 218 9.65 -3.61 -4.53
N ALA A 219 9.98 -2.32 -4.46
CA ALA A 219 9.40 -1.41 -3.48
C ALA A 219 8.23 -0.69 -4.16
N PHE A 220 7.00 -1.08 -3.84
CA PHE A 220 5.83 -0.59 -4.57
C PHE A 220 5.22 0.61 -3.85
N HIS A 221 4.51 0.41 -2.74
CA HIS A 221 3.90 1.53 -2.01
C HIS A 221 4.83 2.09 -0.92
N ILE A 222 5.01 3.41 -0.93
CA ILE A 222 5.76 4.15 0.09
C ILE A 222 4.89 4.38 1.33
N ILE A 223 5.42 4.05 2.51
CA ILE A 223 4.78 4.31 3.81
C ILE A 223 4.98 5.77 4.20
N ASN A 224 6.23 6.24 4.20
CA ASN A 224 6.60 7.63 4.47
C ASN A 224 8.08 7.87 4.08
N CYS A 225 8.44 9.14 3.90
CA CYS A 225 9.81 9.59 3.73
C CYS A 225 10.05 10.81 4.65
N PHE A 226 11.14 10.84 5.41
CA PHE A 226 11.42 11.97 6.31
C PHE A 226 12.92 12.16 6.57
N GLU A 227 13.29 13.35 7.01
CA GLU A 227 14.64 13.66 7.47
C GLU A 227 14.85 13.21 8.95
N ASP A 228 16.00 12.58 9.25
CA ASP A 228 16.38 12.12 10.59
C ASP A 228 17.78 12.63 10.97
N GLY A 229 17.84 13.49 11.99
CA GLY A 229 19.04 14.21 12.43
C GLY A 229 19.14 15.63 11.86
N ASP A 230 20.15 16.37 12.31
CA ASP A 230 20.45 17.73 11.85
C ASP A 230 21.28 17.68 10.57
N GLU A 231 20.88 18.43 9.54
CA GLU A 231 21.54 18.50 8.23
C GLU A 231 23.02 18.90 8.32
N LEU A 232 23.44 19.64 9.35
CA LEU A 232 24.83 20.02 9.55
C LEU A 232 25.69 18.87 10.10
N LEU A 233 25.08 17.84 10.67
CA LEU A 233 25.78 16.74 11.34
C LEU A 233 26.04 15.54 10.41
N VAL A 234 27.10 14.79 10.73
CA VAL A 234 27.53 13.58 9.99
C VAL A 234 26.50 12.44 10.01
N ASN A 235 25.58 12.47 10.99
CA ASN A 235 24.55 11.46 11.17
C ASN A 235 23.23 11.77 10.44
N TYR A 236 23.15 12.89 9.70
CA TYR A 236 21.98 13.27 8.92
C TYR A 236 21.60 12.21 7.89
N LYS A 237 20.35 11.76 7.96
CA LYS A 237 19.81 10.74 7.07
C LYS A 237 18.50 11.17 6.46
N VAL A 238 18.26 10.73 5.24
CA VAL A 238 16.92 10.61 4.67
C VAL A 238 16.45 9.18 4.89
N VAL A 239 15.29 9.03 5.53
CA VAL A 239 14.66 7.72 5.78
C VAL A 239 13.54 7.53 4.77
N VAL A 240 13.55 6.39 4.09
CA VAL A 240 12.49 5.96 3.16
C VAL A 240 11.90 4.68 3.71
N MET A 241 10.59 4.66 3.93
CA MET A 241 9.87 3.46 4.37
C MET A 241 8.89 3.03 3.28
N ALA A 242 8.85 1.74 2.95
CA ALA A 242 7.97 1.20 1.91
C ALA A 242 7.54 -0.24 2.19
N CYS A 243 6.50 -0.66 1.49
CA CYS A 243 6.15 -2.06 1.32
C CYS A 243 7.03 -2.65 0.20
N ARG A 244 7.89 -3.63 0.56
CA ARG A 244 8.90 -4.23 -0.32
C ARG A 244 8.69 -5.74 -0.46
N ALA A 245 8.65 -6.22 -1.69
CA ALA A 245 8.78 -7.63 -2.08
C ALA A 245 10.16 -7.91 -2.70
N GLN A 246 10.58 -9.18 -2.76
CA GLN A 246 11.87 -9.54 -3.34
C GLN A 246 11.85 -9.46 -4.87
N GLU A 247 10.72 -9.80 -5.49
CA GLU A 247 10.49 -9.67 -6.92
C GLU A 247 9.32 -8.73 -7.26
N SER A 248 9.20 -8.39 -8.55
CA SER A 248 8.11 -7.57 -9.08
C SER A 248 6.76 -8.19 -8.79
N ILE A 249 5.87 -7.46 -8.11
CA ILE A 249 4.46 -7.87 -7.94
C ILE A 249 3.62 -7.66 -9.20
N ILE A 250 4.21 -7.05 -10.23
CA ILE A 250 3.61 -6.86 -11.55
C ILE A 250 4.24 -7.87 -12.52
N PRO A 251 3.46 -8.74 -13.18
CA PRO A 251 4.01 -9.74 -14.09
C PRO A 251 4.60 -9.08 -15.34
N GLY A 252 5.80 -9.50 -15.72
CA GLY A 252 6.46 -9.07 -16.95
C GLY A 252 5.93 -9.78 -18.21
N PRO A 253 6.30 -9.31 -19.41
CA PRO A 253 5.80 -9.83 -20.69
C PRO A 253 6.16 -11.32 -20.92
N GLU A 254 7.32 -11.77 -20.45
CA GLU A 254 7.78 -13.17 -20.61
C GLU A 254 7.11 -14.16 -19.65
N LEU A 255 6.64 -13.67 -18.49
CA LEU A 255 5.96 -14.49 -17.47
C LEU A 255 4.46 -14.67 -17.76
N GLY A 256 3.98 -14.13 -18.88
CA GLY A 256 2.58 -14.16 -19.31
C GLY A 256 2.02 -15.55 -19.62
N LEU A 257 2.85 -16.59 -19.76
CA LEU A 257 2.40 -17.92 -20.15
C LEU A 257 1.76 -18.73 -19.01
N ASN A 258 2.07 -18.44 -17.73
CA ASN A 258 1.38 -19.06 -16.59
C ASN A 258 1.23 -18.12 -15.37
N LYS A 259 0.51 -17.01 -15.58
CA LYS A 259 0.27 -15.97 -14.54
C LYS A 259 -0.34 -16.51 -13.25
N PHE A 260 -1.26 -17.47 -13.36
CA PHE A 260 -1.90 -18.07 -12.20
C PHE A 260 -0.88 -18.80 -11.32
N GLU A 261 -0.04 -19.66 -11.91
CA GLU A 261 1.01 -20.37 -11.19
C GLU A 261 2.02 -19.39 -10.58
N TRP A 262 2.42 -18.36 -11.33
CA TRP A 262 3.35 -17.34 -10.87
C TRP A 262 2.83 -16.60 -9.63
N PHE A 263 1.61 -16.06 -9.67
CA PHE A 263 1.00 -15.41 -8.50
C PHE A 263 0.77 -16.40 -7.36
N SER A 264 0.32 -17.61 -7.67
CA SER A 264 0.04 -18.65 -6.68
C SER A 264 1.29 -18.97 -5.84
N ARG A 265 2.43 -19.12 -6.52
CA ARG A 265 3.71 -19.44 -5.89
C ARG A 265 4.32 -18.22 -5.22
N GLY A 266 4.29 -17.08 -5.89
CA GLY A 266 4.84 -15.82 -5.40
C GLY A 266 4.17 -15.31 -4.11
N LEU A 267 2.85 -15.50 -3.97
CA LEU A 267 2.06 -15.07 -2.81
C LEU A 267 1.97 -16.14 -1.71
N LYS A 268 2.60 -17.30 -1.89
CA LYS A 268 2.60 -18.38 -0.92
C LYS A 268 3.30 -17.92 0.37
N HIS A 269 2.67 -18.19 1.51
CA HIS A 269 3.25 -17.88 2.82
C HIS A 269 4.41 -18.82 3.12
N ILE A 270 5.59 -18.26 3.38
CA ILE A 270 6.77 -19.01 3.81
C ILE A 270 7.07 -18.64 5.26
N LYS A 271 6.88 -19.60 6.17
CA LYS A 271 7.02 -19.38 7.62
C LYS A 271 8.47 -19.07 8.04
N SER A 272 9.46 -19.46 7.25
CA SER A 272 10.87 -19.13 7.44
C SER A 272 11.64 -19.30 6.12
N PHE A 273 12.37 -18.26 5.66
CA PHE A 273 13.26 -18.34 4.49
C PHE A 273 14.50 -19.23 4.70
N GLU A 274 14.60 -19.89 5.85
CA GLU A 274 15.61 -20.89 6.15
C GLU A 274 14.91 -22.24 6.41
N LYS A 275 14.85 -23.11 5.38
CA LYS A 275 15.15 -24.55 5.48
C LYS A 275 15.02 -25.27 4.13
N ASN A 276 15.99 -26.16 3.90
CA ASN A 276 16.16 -27.05 2.75
C ASN A 276 14.86 -27.74 2.30
N GLY A 277 14.50 -27.57 1.03
CA GLY A 277 13.45 -28.35 0.34
C GLY A 277 12.36 -27.54 -0.36
N GLU A 278 12.24 -26.24 -0.10
CA GLU A 278 11.27 -25.37 -0.78
C GLU A 278 11.84 -24.80 -2.09
N ASN A 279 10.97 -24.57 -3.07
CA ASN A 279 11.39 -24.02 -4.36
C ASN A 279 11.82 -22.55 -4.16
N PRO A 280 13.01 -22.15 -4.64
CA PRO A 280 13.56 -20.80 -4.41
C PRO A 280 12.71 -19.65 -4.99
N GLN A 281 11.69 -19.97 -5.80
CA GLN A 281 10.79 -19.01 -6.42
C GLN A 281 9.48 -18.79 -5.64
N ASP A 282 9.22 -19.57 -4.59
CA ASP A 282 8.02 -19.41 -3.78
C ASP A 282 8.17 -18.20 -2.84
N GLY A 283 7.08 -17.49 -2.56
CA GLY A 283 7.05 -16.40 -1.58
C GLY A 283 7.81 -15.13 -1.98
N LEU A 284 8.31 -15.00 -3.22
CA LEU A 284 9.07 -13.83 -3.67
C LEU A 284 8.23 -12.54 -3.75
N LEU A 285 6.89 -12.66 -3.82
CA LEU A 285 5.94 -11.55 -3.78
C LEU A 285 5.46 -11.23 -2.36
N PHE A 286 6.09 -11.82 -1.34
CA PHE A 286 5.78 -11.54 0.05
C PHE A 286 6.26 -10.13 0.43
N THR A 287 5.30 -9.22 0.62
CA THR A 287 5.58 -7.80 0.87
C THR A 287 5.71 -7.53 2.37
N ARG A 288 6.78 -6.82 2.75
CA ARG A 288 7.05 -6.40 4.14
C ARG A 288 7.28 -4.91 4.23
N ALA A 289 6.94 -4.32 5.37
CA ALA A 289 7.38 -2.97 5.68
C ALA A 289 8.91 -2.98 5.81
N TYR A 290 9.56 -2.05 5.12
CA TYR A 290 11.00 -1.99 4.94
C TYR A 290 11.48 -0.56 5.08
N GLU A 291 12.66 -0.36 5.65
CA GLU A 291 13.30 0.96 5.72
C GLU A 291 14.64 0.98 4.98
N TRP A 292 14.93 2.12 4.35
CA TRP A 292 16.26 2.54 3.93
C TRP A 292 16.61 3.84 4.65
N ARG A 293 17.81 3.90 5.22
CA ARG A 293 18.39 5.07 5.90
C ARG A 293 19.61 5.51 5.12
N LEU A 294 19.44 6.59 4.37
CA LEU A 294 20.40 7.13 3.42
C LEU A 294 21.21 8.23 4.12
N ASN A 295 22.47 7.97 4.47
CA ASN A 295 23.31 8.98 5.09
C ASN A 295 23.76 10.00 4.03
N MET A 296 23.31 11.24 4.18
CA MET A 296 23.52 12.27 3.17
C MET A 296 24.96 12.82 3.18
N LYS A 297 25.74 12.62 4.24
CA LYS A 297 27.13 13.08 4.36
C LYS A 297 28.12 12.01 3.93
N THR A 298 28.00 10.80 4.47
CA THR A 298 28.96 9.71 4.23
C THR A 298 28.63 8.90 2.98
N ARG A 299 27.43 9.07 2.41
CA ARG A 299 26.86 8.24 1.34
C ARG A 299 26.64 6.77 1.73
N GLY A 300 26.81 6.43 3.01
CA GLY A 300 26.49 5.11 3.53
C GLY A 300 24.97 4.89 3.59
N MET A 301 24.54 3.64 3.46
CA MET A 301 23.14 3.26 3.53
C MET A 301 22.96 2.10 4.50
N LYS A 302 21.96 2.19 5.37
CA LYS A 302 21.48 1.08 6.21
C LYS A 302 20.06 0.74 5.81
N HIS A 303 19.67 -0.52 5.95
CA HIS A 303 18.34 -0.95 5.56
C HIS A 303 17.91 -2.20 6.33
N GLY A 304 16.61 -2.46 6.38
CA GLY A 304 16.07 -3.63 7.08
C GLY A 304 14.56 -3.76 7.00
N ASN A 305 14.05 -4.96 7.29
CA ASN A 305 12.62 -5.18 7.44
C ASN A 305 12.17 -4.61 8.79
N LEU A 306 11.08 -3.84 8.78
CA LEU A 306 10.42 -3.29 9.97
C LEU A 306 9.41 -4.26 10.59
N THR A 307 8.95 -5.25 9.82
CA THR A 307 7.99 -6.27 10.27
C THR A 307 8.57 -7.67 10.14
N GLY A 308 8.05 -8.63 10.90
CA GLY A 308 8.42 -10.04 10.83
C GLY A 308 7.91 -10.74 9.56
N THR A 309 7.92 -12.07 9.57
CA THR A 309 7.40 -12.93 8.48
C THR A 309 6.00 -13.47 8.75
N GLN A 310 5.36 -13.08 9.86
CA GLN A 310 4.04 -13.60 10.20
C GLN A 310 2.97 -13.18 9.19
N PHE A 311 3.02 -11.92 8.72
CA PHE A 311 2.01 -11.34 7.84
C PHE A 311 2.65 -10.64 6.66
N SER A 312 2.14 -10.92 5.46
CA SER A 312 2.41 -10.09 4.27
C SER A 312 1.49 -8.89 4.29
N MET A 313 1.98 -7.72 3.90
CA MET A 313 1.23 -6.47 4.00
C MET A 313 1.58 -5.48 2.91
N ASP A 314 0.58 -4.76 2.44
CA ASP A 314 0.72 -3.75 1.39
C ASP A 314 -0.33 -2.65 1.55
N PHE A 315 -0.33 -1.66 0.66
CA PHE A 315 -1.21 -0.49 0.70
C PHE A 315 -1.13 0.26 2.05
N PRO A 316 0.05 0.79 2.40
CA PRO A 316 0.23 1.55 3.61
C PRO A 316 -0.47 2.91 3.55
N PHE A 317 -0.91 3.39 4.70
CA PHE A 317 -1.34 4.77 4.90
C PHE A 317 -0.93 5.28 6.28
N ILE A 318 -0.79 6.60 6.38
CA ILE A 318 -0.50 7.34 7.61
C ILE A 318 -1.46 8.51 7.75
N ASN A 319 -1.48 9.14 8.92
CA ASN A 319 -2.14 10.43 9.07
C ASN A 319 -1.42 11.48 8.20
N GLY A 320 -2.16 12.17 7.32
CA GLY A 320 -1.65 13.14 6.36
C GLY A 320 -0.80 14.26 6.97
N ASN A 321 -1.09 14.66 8.22
CA ASN A 321 -0.33 15.68 8.95
C ASN A 321 1.13 15.28 9.23
N PHE A 322 1.46 13.99 9.08
CA PHE A 322 2.81 13.47 9.32
C PHE A 322 3.52 13.04 8.04
N VAL A 323 2.95 13.30 6.85
CA VAL A 323 3.65 13.08 5.59
C VAL A 323 4.89 13.95 5.56
N GLY A 324 6.06 13.37 5.28
CA GLY A 324 7.33 14.09 5.33
C GLY A 324 7.96 14.19 6.71
N LEU A 325 7.23 13.82 7.77
CA LEU A 325 7.67 13.93 9.17
C LEU A 325 7.81 12.54 9.80
N LYS A 326 8.69 12.42 10.79
CA LYS A 326 8.81 11.19 11.58
C LYS A 326 7.49 10.88 12.28
N ASN A 327 6.95 9.69 12.06
CA ASN A 327 5.67 9.24 12.60
C ASN A 327 5.82 7.96 13.43
N LYS A 328 4.91 7.79 14.41
CA LYS A 328 4.89 6.63 15.31
C LYS A 328 4.11 5.45 14.77
N TYR A 329 3.07 5.75 13.99
CA TYR A 329 2.11 4.75 13.53
C TYR A 329 1.94 4.82 12.02
N ALA A 330 1.74 3.65 11.42
CA ALA A 330 1.18 3.49 10.08
C ALA A 330 0.15 2.37 10.10
N TYR A 331 -0.61 2.25 9.03
CA TYR A 331 -1.58 1.20 8.84
C TYR A 331 -1.36 0.56 7.48
N THR A 332 -1.58 -0.74 7.36
CA THR A 332 -1.40 -1.51 6.12
C THR A 332 -2.51 -2.53 5.97
N GLN A 333 -2.90 -2.85 4.75
CA GLN A 333 -3.73 -4.02 4.50
C GLN A 333 -2.91 -5.29 4.64
N VAL A 334 -3.47 -6.30 5.32
CA VAL A 334 -2.85 -7.62 5.49
C VAL A 334 -3.28 -8.50 4.33
N VAL A 335 -2.29 -9.02 3.59
CA VAL A 335 -2.51 -9.96 2.49
C VAL A 335 -2.88 -11.32 3.08
N ASP A 336 -4.04 -11.85 2.71
CA ASP A 336 -4.39 -13.25 2.96
C ASP A 336 -3.62 -14.13 1.98
N SER A 337 -2.44 -14.59 2.39
CA SER A 337 -1.52 -15.36 1.53
C SER A 337 -2.14 -16.68 1.06
N THR A 338 -2.99 -17.31 1.87
CA THR A 338 -3.65 -18.57 1.50
C THR A 338 -4.70 -18.33 0.42
N ALA A 339 -5.61 -17.38 0.64
CA ALA A 339 -6.62 -17.01 -0.34
C ALA A 339 -5.97 -16.45 -1.62
N SER A 340 -4.89 -15.69 -1.47
CA SER A 340 -4.15 -15.11 -2.60
C SER A 340 -3.48 -16.16 -3.46
N SER A 341 -2.78 -17.11 -2.81
CA SER A 341 -2.11 -18.22 -3.47
C SER A 341 -3.10 -19.12 -4.20
N ALA A 342 -4.23 -19.46 -3.56
CA ALA A 342 -5.28 -20.28 -4.16
C ALA A 342 -5.98 -19.58 -5.34
N ALA A 343 -6.14 -18.25 -5.28
CA ALA A 343 -6.80 -17.47 -6.32
C ALA A 343 -5.86 -17.04 -7.47
N GLY A 344 -4.54 -17.15 -7.30
CA GLY A 344 -3.57 -16.62 -8.26
C GLY A 344 -3.64 -15.10 -8.39
N MET A 345 -4.00 -14.39 -7.32
CA MET A 345 -4.10 -12.92 -7.28
C MET A 345 -4.08 -12.43 -5.82
N ALA A 346 -3.69 -11.18 -5.58
CA ALA A 346 -3.69 -10.63 -4.22
C ALA A 346 -5.11 -10.54 -3.61
N LYS A 347 -5.24 -11.01 -2.36
CA LYS A 347 -6.42 -10.93 -1.49
C LYS A 347 -6.02 -10.33 -0.16
N TYR A 348 -6.89 -9.50 0.40
CA TYR A 348 -6.65 -8.82 1.66
C TYR A 348 -7.69 -9.27 2.67
N GLY A 349 -7.22 -9.67 3.85
CA GLY A 349 -8.06 -10.26 4.90
C GLY A 349 -8.14 -9.43 6.16
N GLY A 350 -7.41 -8.31 6.25
CA GLY A 350 -7.42 -7.49 7.46
C GLY A 350 -6.61 -6.21 7.36
N LEU A 351 -6.52 -5.51 8.49
CA LEU A 351 -5.77 -4.27 8.67
C LEU A 351 -4.75 -4.47 9.80
N ALA A 352 -3.51 -4.06 9.59
CA ALA A 352 -2.48 -4.03 10.62
C ALA A 352 -2.14 -2.58 10.97
N LYS A 353 -2.08 -2.27 12.26
CA LYS A 353 -1.51 -1.03 12.80
C LYS A 353 -0.05 -1.29 13.14
N LEU A 354 0.85 -0.64 12.41
CA LEU A 354 2.29 -0.67 12.65
C LEU A 354 2.65 0.39 13.69
N TYR A 355 3.58 0.05 14.58
CA TYR A 355 4.15 0.96 15.57
C TYR A 355 5.67 0.97 15.41
N PHE A 356 6.22 2.11 14.98
CA PHE A 356 7.63 2.25 14.61
C PHE A 356 8.54 2.71 15.76
N GLU A 357 7.96 3.17 16.86
CA GLU A 357 8.74 3.50 18.05
C GLU A 357 8.96 2.25 18.91
N GLU A 358 10.12 1.62 18.77
CA GLU A 358 10.64 0.83 19.89
C GLU A 358 10.75 1.77 21.11
N ARG A 359 10.29 1.33 22.30
CA ARG A 359 10.60 2.04 23.54
C ARG A 359 12.12 2.05 23.70
N LYS A 360 12.77 3.12 23.24
CA LYS A 360 14.07 3.53 23.76
C LYS A 360 13.86 4.00 25.19
N LEU A 361 13.71 3.06 26.12
CA LEU A 361 14.26 3.33 27.43
C LEU A 361 15.78 3.25 27.21
N GLU A 362 16.49 4.36 27.42
CA GLU A 362 17.97 4.36 27.44
C GLU A 362 18.51 3.49 28.59
N PHE A 363 17.62 3.06 29.48
CA PHE A 363 17.85 2.21 30.63
C PHE A 363 16.98 0.95 30.61
N SER A 364 17.47 -0.13 31.20
CA SER A 364 16.63 -1.29 31.52
C SER A 364 15.96 -1.12 32.89
N LEU A 365 14.82 -1.78 33.11
CA LEU A 365 14.11 -1.77 34.39
C LEU A 365 14.14 -3.17 35.02
N VAL A 366 14.47 -3.25 36.31
CA VAL A 366 14.25 -4.45 37.14
C VAL A 366 12.93 -4.28 37.87
N TYR A 367 12.05 -5.28 37.75
CA TYR A 367 10.77 -5.31 38.45
C TYR A 367 10.85 -6.28 39.63
N ILE A 368 10.47 -5.82 40.82
CA ILE A 368 10.25 -6.68 41.98
C ILE A 368 8.74 -6.83 42.11
N VAL A 369 8.24 -8.05 42.00
CA VAL A 369 6.79 -8.35 42.03
C VAL A 369 6.45 -9.19 43.26
N ASP A 370 5.25 -9.00 43.81
CA ASP A 370 4.72 -9.90 44.84
C ASP A 370 4.25 -11.19 44.16
N ALA A 371 5.00 -12.27 44.35
CA ALA A 371 4.72 -13.56 43.73
C ALA A 371 3.35 -14.15 44.14
N LYS A 372 2.76 -13.72 45.26
CA LYS A 372 1.43 -14.17 45.69
C LYS A 372 0.30 -13.35 45.06
N GLN A 373 0.62 -12.21 44.44
CA GLN A 373 -0.36 -11.25 43.92
C GLN A 373 0.13 -10.66 42.58
N LEU A 374 0.42 -11.52 41.61
CA LEU A 374 0.96 -11.16 40.29
C LEU A 374 0.09 -10.19 39.47
N SER A 375 -1.19 -10.02 39.85
CA SER A 375 -2.11 -9.08 39.21
C SER A 375 -1.96 -7.63 39.70
N ARG A 376 -1.23 -7.39 40.80
CA ARG A 376 -0.94 -6.03 41.30
C ARG A 376 0.28 -5.45 40.60
N GLU A 377 0.42 -4.13 40.69
CA GLU A 377 1.64 -3.47 40.21
C GLU A 377 2.89 -4.00 40.93
N ALA A 378 4.02 -3.96 40.23
CA ALA A 378 5.31 -4.33 40.80
C ALA A 378 5.58 -3.53 42.08
N VAL A 379 5.96 -4.23 43.14
CA VAL A 379 6.31 -3.69 44.45
C VAL A 379 7.44 -2.66 44.34
N ALA A 380 8.36 -2.87 43.41
CA ALA A 380 9.36 -1.87 43.04
C ALA A 380 9.75 -1.96 41.56
N LYS A 381 10.15 -0.83 40.99
CA LYS A 381 10.74 -0.70 39.64
C LYS A 381 12.06 0.04 39.78
N ILE A 382 13.17 -0.60 39.41
CA ILE A 382 14.52 -0.05 39.56
C ILE A 382 15.06 0.23 38.17
N ALA A 383 15.36 1.50 37.87
CA ALA A 383 16.02 1.89 36.63
C ALA A 383 17.51 1.58 36.71
N LEU A 384 18.02 0.84 35.72
CA LEU A 384 19.45 0.56 35.56
C LEU A 384 20.11 1.74 34.82
N PRO A 385 21.36 2.12 35.14
CA PRO A 385 22.00 3.27 34.52
C PRO A 385 22.31 3.10 33.03
N GLU A 386 22.22 1.86 32.51
CA GLU A 386 22.45 1.53 31.10
C GLU A 386 21.47 0.46 30.60
N ARG A 387 21.38 0.33 29.27
CA ARG A 387 20.59 -0.71 28.59
C ARG A 387 21.25 -2.08 28.74
N VAL A 388 20.54 -3.03 29.36
CA VAL A 388 20.90 -4.46 29.38
C VAL A 388 20.43 -5.12 28.06
N PRO A 389 21.34 -5.74 27.28
CA PRO A 389 20.98 -6.47 26.06
C PRO A 389 20.23 -7.78 26.35
N TYR A 390 19.67 -8.40 25.32
CA TYR A 390 18.95 -9.67 25.45
C TYR A 390 19.84 -10.79 26.02
N GLY A 391 19.33 -11.55 26.99
CA GLY A 391 20.03 -12.65 27.67
C GLY A 391 19.11 -13.84 27.94
N PHE A 392 19.67 -15.01 28.28
CA PHE A 392 18.93 -16.29 28.33
C PHE A 392 18.50 -16.75 29.72
N HIS A 393 19.44 -16.89 30.67
CA HIS A 393 19.16 -17.42 32.01
C HIS A 393 19.76 -16.52 33.11
N GLY A 394 19.10 -16.49 34.27
CA GLY A 394 19.56 -15.79 35.47
C GLY A 394 19.07 -16.51 36.73
N ASP A 395 19.79 -16.36 37.84
CA ASP A 395 19.50 -16.99 39.12
C ASP A 395 19.71 -15.98 40.27
N PHE A 396 19.10 -16.21 41.43
CA PHE A 396 19.21 -15.37 42.63
C PHE A 396 19.95 -16.13 43.74
N MET A 397 21.14 -15.67 44.11
CA MET A 397 21.94 -16.26 45.19
C MET A 397 21.87 -15.40 46.46
N SER A 398 21.48 -15.99 47.58
CA SER A 398 21.49 -15.32 48.89
C SER A 398 22.83 -15.52 49.64
N ASN A 399 23.21 -14.55 50.48
CA ASN A 399 24.34 -14.61 51.42
C ASN A 399 25.77 -14.73 50.85
N ILE A 400 26.13 -13.91 49.87
CA ILE A 400 27.56 -13.72 49.52
C ILE A 400 28.11 -12.56 50.36
N VAL A 401 28.90 -12.88 51.39
CA VAL A 401 29.79 -11.91 52.03
C VAL A 401 30.98 -11.70 51.09
N LEU A 402 30.95 -10.62 50.31
CA LEU A 402 32.13 -10.14 49.61
C LEU A 402 33.06 -9.50 50.66
N LYS A 403 34.05 -10.26 51.13
CA LYS A 403 35.25 -9.66 51.71
C LYS A 403 35.93 -8.89 50.57
N ILE A 404 35.97 -7.57 50.71
CA ILE A 404 36.71 -6.66 49.83
C ILE A 404 38.21 -6.95 49.98
#